data_AF-A0A8J6EFP4-F1
#
_entry.id   AF-A0A8J6EFP4-F1
#
_cell.length_a   1.000
_cell.length_b   1.000
_cell.length_c   1.000
_cell.angle_alpha   90.00
_cell.angle_beta   90.00
_cell.angle_gamma   90.00
#
_symmetry.space_group_name_H-M   'P 1'
#
loop_
_entity.id
_entity.type
_entity.pdbx_description
1 polymer ?
#
loop_
_entity_poly.entity_id
_entity_poly.type
_entity_poly.pdbx_seq_one_letter_code
_entity_poly.pdbx_strand_id
1 'polypeptide(L)'
;MEKGAIVRNVENLGEKSLPYKISVHNVCHRRGGYFLVDFHAPPTIIPSMLNHLSRDIDVVRPTILKHEEEKPPLKPCPGILPITNLESRFSRRKRK
;
A
#
# COMPACT_ATOMS: atom_id res chain seq x y z
N MET A 1 -6.05 21.67 -0.37
CA MET A 1 -4.96 22.68 -0.33
C MET A 1 -4.93 23.44 0.99
N GLU A 2 -6.08 23.79 1.56
CA GLU A 2 -6.23 24.60 2.79
C GLU A 2 -5.60 24.03 4.08
N LYS A 3 -5.28 22.73 4.10
CA LYS A 3 -4.76 22.04 5.28
C LYS A 3 -3.23 21.86 5.28
N GLY A 4 -2.50 22.59 4.44
CA GLY A 4 -1.04 22.55 4.40
C GLY A 4 -0.45 21.31 3.72
N ALA A 5 -1.18 20.71 2.78
CA ALA A 5 -0.67 19.65 1.92
C ALA A 5 -0.22 20.23 0.57
N ILE A 6 0.98 19.85 0.12
CA ILE A 6 1.57 20.25 -1.16
C ILE A 6 1.44 19.07 -2.12
N VAL A 7 0.68 19.24 -3.20
CA VAL A 7 0.53 18.22 -4.24
C VAL A 7 1.76 18.25 -5.14
N ARG A 8 2.40 17.09 -5.33
CA ARG A 8 3.56 16.90 -6.21
C ARG A 8 3.13 16.47 -7.60
N ASN A 9 2.29 15.45 -7.68
CA ASN A 9 1.87 14.83 -8.93
C ASN A 9 0.45 14.28 -8.84
N VAL A 10 -0.23 14.21 -9.98
CA VAL A 10 -1.54 13.59 -10.14
C VAL A 10 -1.51 12.72 -11.39
N GLU A 11 -1.65 11.42 -11.22
CA GLU A 11 -1.66 10.45 -12.31
C GLU A 11 -3.04 9.83 -12.47
N ASN A 12 -3.48 9.72 -13.72
CA ASN A 12 -4.72 9.04 -14.09
C ASN A 12 -4.40 7.68 -14.70
N LEU A 13 -4.76 6.60 -14.00
CA LEU A 13 -4.57 5.22 -14.45
C LEU A 13 -5.73 4.71 -15.33
N GLY A 14 -6.72 5.58 -15.58
CA GLY A 14 -7.88 5.32 -16.43
C GLY A 14 -9.06 4.68 -15.71
N GLU A 15 -10.17 4.57 -16.42
CA GLU A 15 -11.37 3.87 -15.97
C GLU A 15 -11.26 2.38 -16.29
N LYS A 16 -11.37 1.52 -15.27
CA LYS A 16 -11.27 0.07 -15.41
C LYS A 16 -12.47 -0.62 -14.76
N SER A 17 -12.70 -1.87 -15.13
CA SER A 17 -13.60 -2.73 -14.37
C SER A 17 -12.99 -3.02 -12.99
N LEU A 18 -13.82 -2.91 -11.95
CA LEU A 18 -13.40 -3.24 -10.60
C LEU A 18 -13.21 -4.76 -10.49
N PRO A 19 -12.20 -5.23 -9.74
CA PRO A 19 -11.95 -6.66 -9.57
C PRO A 19 -13.10 -7.38 -8.85
N TYR A 20 -13.91 -6.66 -8.08
CA TYR A 20 -15.13 -7.13 -7.43
C TYR A 20 -16.13 -5.98 -7.30
N LYS A 21 -17.40 -6.34 -7.02
CA LYS A 21 -18.47 -5.36 -6.80
C LYS A 21 -18.24 -4.62 -5.48
N ILE A 22 -18.24 -3.29 -5.51
CA ILE A 22 -18.11 -2.46 -4.32
C ILE A 22 -19.45 -1.78 -4.07
N SER A 23 -20.00 -1.91 -2.86
CA SER A 23 -21.23 -1.23 -2.48
C SER A 23 -20.91 -0.15 -1.47
N VAL A 24 -21.10 1.11 -1.86
CA VAL A 24 -20.80 2.30 -1.04
C VAL A 24 -21.79 3.40 -1.42
N HIS A 25 -22.12 4.28 -0.48
CA HIS A 25 -23.09 5.36 -0.71
C HIS A 25 -24.43 4.89 -1.32
N ASN A 26 -24.91 3.70 -0.90
CA ASN A 26 -26.11 3.04 -1.42
C ASN A 26 -26.09 2.69 -2.92
N VAL A 27 -24.92 2.69 -3.56
CA VAL A 27 -24.72 2.34 -4.96
C VAL A 27 -23.78 1.14 -5.07
N CYS A 28 -24.05 0.23 -6.02
CA CYS A 28 -23.19 -0.90 -6.33
C CYS A 28 -22.36 -0.63 -7.58
N HIS A 29 -21.06 -0.39 -7.40
CA HIS A 29 -20.12 -0.05 -8.46
C HIS A 29 -19.48 -1.31 -9.06
N ARG A 30 -19.35 -1.33 -10.40
CA ARG A 30 -18.65 -2.38 -11.17
C ARG A 30 -17.48 -1.86 -12.00
N ARG A 31 -17.42 -0.55 -12.20
CA ARG A 31 -16.34 0.17 -12.90
C ARG A 31 -15.94 1.36 -12.03
N GLY A 32 -14.71 1.83 -12.19
CA GLY A 32 -14.20 2.99 -11.47
C GLY A 32 -12.96 3.57 -12.13
N GLY A 33 -12.78 4.88 -11.96
CA GLY A 33 -11.56 5.59 -12.31
C GLY A 33 -10.50 5.40 -11.23
N TYR A 34 -9.27 5.13 -11.64
CA TYR A 34 -8.13 4.98 -10.72
C TYR A 34 -7.22 6.19 -10.85
N PHE A 35 -7.00 6.90 -9.73
CA PHE A 35 -6.14 8.07 -9.66
C PHE A 35 -5.08 7.87 -8.57
N LEU A 36 -3.85 8.27 -8.87
CA LEU A 36 -2.78 8.38 -7.90
C LEU A 36 -2.51 9.87 -7.67
N VAL A 37 -2.40 10.26 -6.41
CA VAL A 37 -2.08 11.64 -6.03
C VAL A 37 -0.90 11.57 -5.08
N ASP A 38 0.24 12.06 -5.55
CA ASP A 38 1.43 12.21 -4.72
C ASP A 38 1.40 13.58 -4.06
N PHE A 39 1.53 13.60 -2.74
CA PHE A 39 1.51 14.83 -1.98
C PHE A 39 2.38 14.71 -0.73
N HIS A 40 2.85 15.87 -0.26
CA HIS A 40 3.47 16.02 1.04
C HIS A 40 2.51 16.66 2.00
N ALA A 41 2.36 16.05 3.18
CA ALA A 41 1.55 16.63 4.23
C ALA A 41 2.00 16.13 5.61
N PRO A 42 1.73 16.88 6.69
CA PRO A 42 2.01 16.41 8.04
C PRO A 42 1.13 15.19 8.39
N PRO A 43 1.60 14.22 9.17
CA PRO A 43 0.84 12.99 9.46
C PRO A 43 -0.48 13.25 10.20
N THR A 44 -0.62 14.39 10.88
CA THR A 44 -1.83 14.81 11.61
C THR A 44 -3.03 15.05 10.68
N ILE A 45 -2.80 15.36 9.41
CA ILE A 45 -3.88 15.65 8.45
C ILE A 45 -4.54 14.38 7.90
N ILE A 46 -3.82 13.25 7.88
CA ILE A 46 -4.24 12.00 7.24
C ILE A 46 -5.62 11.55 7.71
N PRO A 47 -5.92 11.45 9.02
CA PRO A 47 -7.26 11.05 9.47
C PRO A 47 -8.34 12.04 9.03
N SER A 48 -8.05 13.35 9.04
CA SER A 48 -8.99 14.39 8.60
C SER A 48 -9.27 14.31 7.10
N MET A 49 -8.26 14.00 6.28
CA MET A 49 -8.42 13.79 4.84
C MET A 49 -9.22 12.53 4.53
N LEU A 50 -8.91 11.41 5.19
CA LEU A 50 -9.67 10.16 5.01
C LEU A 50 -11.14 10.34 5.37
N ASN A 51 -11.43 11.04 6.47
CA ASN A 51 -12.82 11.36 6.85
C ASN A 51 -13.54 12.23 5.83
N HIS A 52 -12.84 13.17 5.19
CA HIS A 52 -13.42 13.99 4.14
C HIS A 52 -13.74 13.15 2.89
N LEU A 53 -12.77 12.35 2.43
CA LEU A 53 -12.93 11.50 1.24
C LEU A 53 -13.96 10.40 1.45
N SER A 54 -14.14 9.91 2.68
CA SER A 54 -15.15 8.89 2.99
C SER A 54 -16.59 9.41 2.95
N ARG A 55 -16.80 10.73 2.98
CA ARG A 55 -18.15 11.34 2.89
C ARG A 55 -18.50 11.74 1.46
N ASP A 56 -17.50 11.80 0.60
CA ASP A 56 -17.64 12.18 -0.80
C ASP A 56 -18.26 11.02 -1.58
N ILE A 57 -19.42 11.28 -2.17
CA ILE A 57 -20.24 10.25 -2.85
C ILE A 57 -19.57 9.76 -4.14
N ASP A 58 -18.72 10.59 -4.75
CA ASP A 58 -18.03 10.25 -5.99
C ASP A 58 -16.81 9.33 -5.74
N VAL A 59 -16.33 9.26 -4.50
CA VAL A 59 -15.17 8.47 -4.12
C VAL A 59 -15.60 7.08 -3.67
N VAL A 60 -15.37 6.08 -4.53
CA VAL A 60 -15.73 4.68 -4.21
C VAL A 60 -14.87 4.09 -3.09
N ARG A 61 -13.56 4.37 -3.08
CA ARG A 61 -12.63 3.85 -2.08
C ARG A 61 -11.38 4.73 -1.95
N PRO A 62 -11.25 5.55 -0.89
CA PRO A 62 -10.01 6.26 -0.63
C PRO A 62 -8.96 5.34 0.02
N THR A 63 -7.68 5.53 -0.30
CA THR A 63 -6.56 4.87 0.36
C THR A 63 -5.35 5.79 0.34
N ILE A 64 -4.68 5.95 1.49
CA ILE A 64 -3.45 6.74 1.62
C ILE A 64 -2.35 5.78 2.08
N LEU A 65 -1.26 5.72 1.32
CA LEU A 65 -0.10 4.88 1.58
C LEU A 65 1.15 5.75 1.63
N LYS A 66 2.20 5.26 2.30
CA LYS A 66 3.53 5.88 2.21
C LYS A 66 4.10 5.62 0.83
N HIS A 67 4.61 6.66 0.19
CA HIS A 67 5.16 6.60 -1.15
C HIS A 67 6.46 5.77 -1.17
N GLU A 68 6.69 4.98 -2.21
CA GLU A 68 7.78 3.98 -2.23
C GLU A 68 9.18 4.59 -2.30
N GLU A 69 9.34 5.78 -2.89
CA GLU A 69 10.63 6.49 -2.93
C GLU A 69 11.15 6.87 -1.52
N GLU A 70 10.27 6.93 -0.51
CA GLU A 70 10.69 7.15 0.88
C GLU A 70 11.14 5.86 1.59
N LYS A 71 11.00 4.68 0.95
CA LYS A 71 11.52 3.43 1.52
C LYS A 71 13.05 3.49 1.51
N PRO A 72 13.72 2.96 2.56
CA PRO A 72 15.17 2.81 2.52
C PRO A 72 15.57 2.01 1.28
N PRO A 73 16.73 2.31 0.67
CA PRO A 73 17.19 1.63 -0.53
C PRO A 73 17.11 0.11 -0.31
N LEU A 74 16.58 -0.59 -1.30
CA LEU A 74 16.42 -2.04 -1.24
C LEU A 74 17.76 -2.66 -0.83
N LYS A 75 17.76 -3.40 0.27
CA LYS A 75 18.97 -4.09 0.74
C LYS A 75 19.39 -5.08 -0.35
N PRO A 76 20.70 -5.21 -0.63
CA PRO A 76 21.15 -6.17 -1.63
C PRO A 76 20.74 -7.59 -1.20
N CYS A 77 20.01 -8.28 -2.07
CA CYS A 77 19.59 -9.65 -1.86
C CYS A 77 20.67 -10.59 -2.45
N PRO A 78 21.42 -11.36 -1.63
CA PRO A 78 22.48 -12.25 -2.11
C PRO A 78 21.96 -13.54 -2.78
N GLY A 79 20.64 -13.65 -2.99
CA GLY A 79 20.02 -14.85 -3.54
C GLY A 79 19.80 -15.96 -2.50
N ILE A 80 19.50 -17.16 -2.99
CA ILE A 80 19.27 -18.33 -2.14
C ILE A 80 20.63 -18.82 -1.64
N LEU A 81 20.88 -18.67 -0.34
CA LEU A 81 22.08 -19.22 0.29
C LEU A 81 21.82 -20.68 0.68
N PRO A 82 22.72 -21.63 0.32
CA PRO A 82 22.57 -23.02 0.73
C PRO A 82 22.69 -23.14 2.25
N ILE A 83 21.78 -23.91 2.86
CA ILE A 83 21.81 -24.20 4.29
C ILE A 83 22.88 -25.28 4.52
N THR A 84 24.06 -24.89 4.98
CA THR A 84 25.22 -25.79 5.10
C THR A 84 25.24 -26.62 6.39
N ASN A 85 24.40 -26.32 7.38
CA ASN A 85 24.57 -26.81 8.77
C ASN A 85 23.40 -27.65 9.29
N LEU A 86 22.87 -28.58 8.48
CA LEU A 86 21.80 -29.49 8.93
C LEU A 86 22.35 -30.73 9.66
N GLU A 87 23.54 -31.20 9.30
CA GLU A 87 24.10 -32.47 9.79
C GLU A 87 24.67 -32.41 11.22
N SER A 88 25.00 -31.22 11.73
CA SER A 88 25.58 -31.04 13.07
C SER A 88 24.61 -31.38 14.22
N ARG A 89 23.30 -31.47 13.95
CA ARG A 89 22.29 -31.94 14.93
C ARG A 89 22.16 -33.46 15.02
N PHE A 90 22.77 -34.23 14.13
CA PHE A 90 22.67 -35.70 14.11
C PHE A 90 23.94 -36.42 14.61
N SER A 91 24.90 -35.69 15.20
CA SER A 91 26.11 -36.31 15.76
C SER A 91 25.75 -37.31 16.86
N ARG A 92 26.22 -38.54 16.65
CA ARG A 92 25.68 -39.80 17.19
C ARG A 92 25.89 -39.89 18.70
N ARG A 93 24.81 -40.05 19.49
CA ARG A 93 24.93 -40.59 20.86
C ARG A 93 25.37 -42.07 20.75
N LYS A 94 26.65 -42.36 20.96
CA LYS A 94 27.08 -43.74 21.28
C LYS A 94 26.42 -44.11 22.61
N ARG A 95 25.45 -45.03 22.58
CA ARG A 95 24.94 -45.70 23.78
C ARG A 95 26.06 -46.63 24.27
N LYS A 96 26.53 -46.37 25.50
CA LYS A 96 27.43 -47.26 26.24
C LYS A 96 26.70 -48.52 26.65
#